data_AF-A0A7J2JY91-F1
#
_entry.id   AF-A0A7J2JY91-F1
#
_cell.length_a   1.000
_cell.length_b   1.000
_cell.length_c   1.000
_cell.angle_alpha   90.00
_cell.angle_beta   90.00
_cell.angle_gamma   90.00
#
_symmetry.space_group_name_H-M   'P 1'
#
loop_
_entity.id
_entity.type
_entity.pdbx_description
1 polymer ?
#
loop_
_entity_poly.entity_id
_entity_poly.type
_entity_poly.pdbx_seq_one_letter_code
_entity_poly.pdbx_strand_id
1 'polypeptide(L)'
;MAIHRAKALILELLRKHGVCYGRELEVRLEGKDDLEHWDVYRARKQLVVERKIRAVNRCGATFFCNPKLPITTADRIIEYKCELIDKLRYISSEERGDKSLGKHAESVVLKALIKAGFTIAARDVNWFMGRCYQGKEDLDFLACKEDIWYGIEVKNMLDNLKWRESGKKDLETIIEICRTLGVVPMIVTRYLPRPYRIKLIGEGALVITYVELIVHPDFTNVAREWKQTFGYPIRVTSEPWDELVKNIANAHSYA
;
A
#
# COMPACT_ATOMS: atom_id res chain seq x y z
N MET A 1 -13.01 -13.90 17.25
CA MET A 1 -13.47 -12.54 17.63
C MET A 1 -13.30 -11.53 16.50
N ALA A 2 -12.13 -11.40 15.86
CA ALA A 2 -11.88 -10.44 14.77
C ALA A 2 -12.92 -10.46 13.63
N ILE A 3 -13.28 -11.64 13.12
CA ILE A 3 -14.24 -11.77 12.02
C ILE A 3 -15.63 -11.22 12.37
N HIS A 4 -16.17 -11.51 13.57
CA HIS A 4 -17.48 -11.00 13.99
C HIS A 4 -17.48 -9.47 14.07
N ARG A 5 -16.40 -8.88 14.57
CA ARG A 5 -16.20 -7.43 14.64
C ARG A 5 -16.11 -6.82 13.23
N ALA A 6 -15.31 -7.40 12.36
CA ALA A 6 -15.19 -6.97 10.96
C ALA A 6 -16.56 -6.99 10.25
N LYS A 7 -17.39 -8.02 10.48
CA LYS A 7 -18.75 -8.08 9.93
C LYS A 7 -19.61 -6.91 10.40
N ALA A 8 -19.59 -6.58 11.69
CA ALA A 8 -20.38 -5.48 12.23
C ALA A 8 -19.97 -4.13 11.61
N LEU A 9 -18.66 -3.88 11.50
CA LEU A 9 -18.11 -2.67 10.90
C LEU A 9 -18.42 -2.57 9.39
N ILE A 10 -18.35 -3.67 8.64
CA ILE A 10 -18.76 -3.69 7.24
C ILE A 10 -20.24 -3.31 7.09
N LEU A 11 -21.13 -3.89 7.91
CA LEU A 11 -22.56 -3.55 7.88
C LEU A 11 -22.82 -2.08 8.24
N GLU A 12 -22.05 -1.51 9.16
CA GLU A 12 -22.10 -0.08 9.46
C GLU A 12 -21.67 0.78 8.26
N LEU A 13 -20.56 0.45 7.62
CA LEU A 13 -20.09 1.16 6.43
C LEU A 13 -21.12 1.09 5.30
N LEU A 14 -21.76 -0.07 5.09
CA LEU A 14 -22.79 -0.21 4.06
C LEU A 14 -24.09 0.54 4.43
N ARG A 15 -24.45 0.64 5.71
CA ARG A 15 -25.55 1.51 6.14
C ARG A 15 -25.25 2.98 5.83
N LYS A 16 -24.01 3.42 6.04
CA LYS A 16 -23.58 4.80 5.84
C LYS A 16 -23.38 5.18 4.37
N HIS A 17 -22.74 4.31 3.59
CA HIS A 17 -22.30 4.61 2.23
C HIS A 17 -23.14 3.92 1.14
N GLY A 18 -24.05 3.01 1.52
CA GLY A 18 -24.91 2.26 0.61
C GLY A 18 -24.17 1.13 -0.11
N VAL A 19 -23.08 1.46 -0.81
CA VAL A 19 -22.25 0.52 -1.58
C VAL A 19 -20.78 0.78 -1.27
N CYS A 20 -20.01 -0.27 -1.00
CA CYS A 20 -18.55 -0.21 -0.87
C CYS A 20 -17.91 -1.32 -1.69
N TYR A 21 -16.75 -1.07 -2.30
CA TYR A 21 -15.99 -2.15 -2.94
C TYR A 21 -14.96 -2.78 -1.99
N GLY A 22 -14.45 -3.95 -2.37
CA GLY A 22 -13.58 -4.75 -1.49
C GLY A 22 -12.38 -4.00 -0.91
N ARG A 23 -11.64 -3.25 -1.73
CA ARG A 23 -10.48 -2.48 -1.27
C ARG A 23 -10.87 -1.27 -0.43
N GLU A 24 -11.99 -0.61 -0.74
CA GLU A 24 -12.52 0.46 0.12
C GLU A 24 -12.81 -0.04 1.53
N LEU A 25 -13.44 -1.21 1.67
CA LEU A 25 -13.70 -1.80 2.97
C LEU A 25 -12.42 -2.16 3.72
N GLU A 26 -11.43 -2.72 3.01
CA GLU A 26 -10.10 -3.01 3.58
C GLU A 26 -9.47 -1.74 4.14
N VAL A 27 -9.30 -0.71 3.31
CA VAL A 27 -8.60 0.52 3.67
C VAL A 27 -9.29 1.30 4.78
N ARG A 28 -10.64 1.36 4.78
CA ARG A 28 -11.39 2.05 5.85
C ARG A 28 -11.28 1.36 7.21
N LEU A 29 -10.91 0.08 7.23
CA LEU A 29 -10.85 -0.75 8.43
C LEU A 29 -9.41 -1.17 8.81
N GLU A 30 -8.41 -0.78 8.01
CA GLU A 30 -6.98 -0.98 8.28
C GLU A 30 -6.60 -0.54 9.69
N GLY A 31 -5.99 -1.44 10.46
CA GLY A 31 -5.47 -1.16 11.80
C GLY A 31 -6.53 -0.82 12.85
N LYS A 32 -7.82 -0.73 12.48
CA LYS A 32 -8.90 -0.55 13.44
C LYS A 32 -9.06 -1.83 14.22
N ASP A 33 -8.88 -1.76 15.53
CA ASP A 33 -9.14 -2.88 16.43
C ASP A 33 -8.37 -4.16 16.05
N ASP A 34 -7.13 -3.99 15.62
CA ASP A 34 -6.24 -5.05 15.12
C ASP A 34 -6.81 -5.83 13.91
N LEU A 35 -7.70 -5.21 13.13
CA LEU A 35 -8.21 -5.81 11.89
C LEU A 35 -7.21 -5.70 10.75
N GLU A 36 -6.97 -6.85 10.13
CA GLU A 36 -6.14 -6.98 8.94
C GLU A 36 -7.01 -7.18 7.69
N HIS A 37 -6.45 -6.96 6.49
CA HIS A 37 -7.25 -7.07 5.25
C HIS A 37 -7.87 -8.45 5.06
N TRP A 38 -7.18 -9.52 5.49
CA TRP A 38 -7.74 -10.87 5.37
C TRP A 38 -8.95 -11.08 6.28
N ASP A 39 -9.04 -10.37 7.41
CA ASP A 39 -10.20 -10.45 8.30
C ASP A 39 -11.40 -9.78 7.64
N VAL A 40 -11.20 -8.61 7.03
CA VAL A 40 -12.22 -7.91 6.23
C VAL A 40 -12.64 -8.76 5.03
N TYR A 41 -11.69 -9.39 4.34
CA TYR A 41 -11.94 -10.31 3.23
C TYR A 41 -12.78 -11.53 3.64
N ARG A 42 -12.43 -12.19 4.74
CA ARG A 42 -13.17 -13.35 5.25
C ARG A 42 -14.57 -12.93 5.72
N ALA A 43 -14.67 -11.80 6.42
CA ALA A 43 -15.94 -11.27 6.92
C ALA A 43 -16.92 -10.95 5.79
N ARG A 44 -16.50 -10.23 4.73
CA ARG A 44 -17.40 -9.92 3.60
C ARG A 44 -17.85 -11.18 2.85
N LYS A 45 -16.96 -12.17 2.66
CA LYS A 45 -17.33 -13.46 2.07
C LYS A 45 -18.42 -14.16 2.88
N GLN A 46 -18.25 -14.22 4.21
CA GLN A 46 -19.25 -14.83 5.08
C GLN A 46 -20.58 -14.06 5.08
N LEU A 47 -20.56 -12.72 5.05
CA LEU A 47 -21.80 -11.92 4.96
C LEU A 47 -22.58 -12.16 3.67
N VAL A 48 -21.88 -12.42 2.55
CA VAL A 48 -22.53 -12.80 1.28
C VAL A 48 -23.18 -14.18 1.40
N VAL A 49 -22.45 -15.16 1.96
CA VAL A 49 -22.99 -16.52 2.20
C VAL A 49 -24.20 -16.49 3.13
N GLU A 50 -24.16 -15.66 4.17
CA GLU A 50 -25.26 -15.42 5.11
C GLU A 50 -26.41 -14.57 4.51
N ARG A 51 -26.29 -14.14 3.24
CA ARG A 51 -27.26 -13.27 2.55
C ARG A 51 -27.55 -11.94 3.25
N LYS A 52 -26.62 -11.46 4.09
CA LYS A 52 -26.73 -10.17 4.79
C LYS A 52 -26.34 -8.98 3.92
N ILE A 53 -25.57 -9.23 2.86
CA ILE A 53 -25.16 -8.23 1.87
C ILE A 53 -25.19 -8.86 0.47
N ARG A 54 -25.37 -8.04 -0.56
CA ARG A 54 -25.29 -8.47 -1.97
C ARG A 54 -23.92 -8.14 -2.54
N ALA A 55 -23.34 -9.06 -3.31
CA ALA A 55 -22.11 -8.82 -4.07
C ALA A 55 -22.40 -8.62 -5.56
N VAL A 56 -21.74 -7.64 -6.18
CA VAL A 56 -21.86 -7.32 -7.61
C VAL A 56 -20.45 -7.11 -8.18
N ASN A 57 -20.11 -7.78 -9.28
CA ASN A 57 -18.84 -7.54 -9.98
C ASN A 57 -19.07 -6.53 -11.11
N ARG A 58 -18.30 -5.44 -11.13
CA ARG A 58 -18.31 -4.44 -12.20
C ARG A 58 -16.93 -3.79 -12.28
N CYS A 59 -16.52 -3.33 -13.47
CA CYS A 59 -15.22 -2.69 -13.71
C CYS A 59 -14.03 -3.42 -13.06
N GLY A 60 -13.99 -4.76 -13.07
CA GLY A 60 -12.90 -5.54 -12.44
C GLY A 60 -12.81 -5.43 -10.91
N ALA A 61 -13.87 -4.98 -10.23
CA ALA A 61 -13.96 -4.89 -8.77
C ALA A 61 -15.25 -5.55 -8.26
N THR A 62 -15.19 -6.10 -7.03
CA THR A 62 -16.37 -6.62 -6.33
C THR A 62 -16.92 -5.56 -5.38
N PHE A 63 -18.16 -5.15 -5.63
CA PHE A 63 -18.95 -4.24 -4.82
C PHE A 63 -19.85 -5.02 -3.87
N PHE A 64 -20.01 -4.50 -2.66
CA PHE A 64 -20.89 -5.00 -1.62
C PHE A 64 -21.96 -3.94 -1.38
N CYS A 65 -23.22 -4.35 -1.41
CA CYS A 65 -24.36 -3.46 -1.32
C CYS A 65 -25.13 -3.70 -0.03
N ASN A 66 -25.62 -2.61 0.56
CA ASN A 66 -26.68 -2.65 1.56
C ASN A 66 -27.95 -3.26 0.93
N PRO A 67 -28.51 -4.35 1.46
CA PRO A 67 -29.69 -5.00 0.89
C PRO A 67 -30.95 -4.13 0.92
N LYS A 68 -30.98 -3.08 1.76
CA LYS A 68 -32.10 -2.14 1.85
C LYS A 68 -32.05 -1.03 0.79
N LEU A 69 -30.95 -0.91 0.04
CA LEU A 69 -30.79 0.13 -0.96
C LEU A 69 -31.48 -0.27 -2.28
N PRO A 70 -32.29 0.61 -2.91
CA PRO A 70 -32.87 0.31 -4.22
C PRO A 70 -31.80 -0.01 -5.26
N ILE A 71 -32.07 -1.00 -6.12
CA ILE A 71 -31.10 -1.51 -7.10
C ILE A 71 -30.60 -0.38 -8.02
N THR A 72 -31.50 0.46 -8.53
CA THR A 72 -31.17 1.60 -9.40
C THR A 72 -30.27 2.62 -8.72
N THR A 73 -30.42 2.82 -7.41
CA THR A 73 -29.55 3.71 -6.62
C THR A 73 -28.18 3.07 -6.42
N ALA A 74 -28.15 1.77 -6.11
CA ALA A 74 -26.91 1.02 -6.00
C ALA A 74 -26.10 1.05 -7.31
N ASP A 75 -26.76 0.86 -8.46
CA ASP A 75 -26.12 0.88 -9.77
C ASP A 75 -25.46 2.23 -10.09
N ARG A 76 -26.16 3.35 -9.85
CA ARG A 76 -25.59 4.70 -10.03
C ARG A 76 -24.35 4.94 -9.16
N ILE A 77 -24.38 4.49 -7.90
CA ILE A 77 -23.22 4.61 -7.01
C ILE A 77 -22.06 3.74 -7.53
N ILE A 78 -22.35 2.52 -7.99
CA ILE A 78 -21.34 1.62 -8.55
C ILE A 78 -20.70 2.24 -9.79
N GLU A 79 -21.49 2.80 -10.71
CA GLU A 79 -21.00 3.47 -11.92
C GLU A 79 -20.04 4.61 -11.60
N TYR A 80 -20.44 5.52 -10.71
CA TYR A 80 -19.56 6.61 -10.26
C TYR A 80 -18.28 6.09 -9.60
N LYS A 81 -18.38 5.06 -8.75
CA LYS A 81 -17.20 4.46 -8.11
C LYS A 81 -16.31 3.74 -9.12
N CYS A 82 -16.86 3.17 -10.20
CA CYS A 82 -16.09 2.57 -11.27
C CYS A 82 -15.22 3.61 -12.00
N GLU A 83 -15.78 4.79 -12.33
CA GLU A 83 -14.99 5.88 -12.93
C GLU A 83 -13.80 6.28 -12.06
N LEU A 84 -14.00 6.37 -10.74
CA LEU A 84 -12.93 6.67 -9.79
C LEU A 84 -11.89 5.55 -9.67
N ILE A 85 -12.31 4.28 -9.76
CA ILE A 85 -11.39 3.13 -9.79
C ILE A 85 -10.56 3.13 -11.08
N ASP A 86 -11.16 3.47 -12.22
CA ASP A 86 -10.45 3.53 -13.49
C ASP A 86 -9.45 4.69 -13.51
N LYS A 87 -9.82 5.87 -12.95
CA LYS A 87 -8.85 6.95 -12.67
C LYS A 87 -7.70 6.46 -11.77
N LEU A 88 -7.97 5.65 -10.75
CA LEU A 88 -6.94 5.12 -9.85
C LEU A 88 -5.98 4.19 -10.59
N ARG A 89 -6.50 3.28 -11.42
CA ARG A 89 -5.68 2.39 -12.26
C ARG A 89 -4.81 3.19 -13.22
N TYR A 90 -5.41 4.18 -13.87
CA TYR A 90 -4.74 5.04 -14.83
C TYR A 90 -3.62 5.87 -14.19
N ILE A 91 -3.82 6.40 -12.98
CA ILE A 91 -2.80 7.16 -12.24
C ILE A 91 -1.74 6.24 -11.64
N SER A 92 -2.09 5.00 -11.29
CA SER A 92 -1.14 4.00 -10.80
C SER A 92 -0.24 3.42 -11.90
N SER A 93 -0.64 3.54 -13.17
CA SER A 93 0.09 2.99 -14.31
C SER A 93 1.48 3.61 -14.47
N GLU A 94 2.48 2.78 -14.79
CA GLU A 94 3.85 3.21 -15.10
C GLU A 94 3.92 4.11 -16.34
N GLU A 95 2.91 4.07 -17.22
CA GLU A 95 2.76 5.01 -18.35
C GLU A 95 2.70 6.48 -17.90
N ARG A 96 2.49 6.73 -16.60
CA ARG A 96 2.55 8.08 -16.01
C ARG A 96 3.95 8.53 -15.63
N GLY A 97 4.96 7.69 -15.81
CA GLY A 97 6.34 7.97 -15.44
C GLY A 97 6.43 8.43 -13.99
N ASP A 98 7.13 9.54 -13.77
CA ASP A 98 7.36 10.14 -12.45
C ASP A 98 6.09 10.55 -11.70
N LYS A 99 4.97 10.72 -12.41
CA LYS A 99 3.68 11.08 -11.79
C LYS A 99 2.89 9.86 -11.33
N SER A 100 3.30 8.65 -11.72
CA SER A 100 2.67 7.42 -11.23
C SER A 100 2.74 7.34 -9.70
N LEU A 101 1.78 6.68 -9.06
CA LEU A 101 1.75 6.58 -7.59
C LEU A 101 3.04 5.96 -7.02
N GLY A 102 3.64 4.99 -7.73
CA GLY A 102 4.90 4.35 -7.33
C GLY A 102 6.08 5.30 -7.44
N LYS A 103 6.39 5.78 -8.65
CA LYS A 103 7.58 6.61 -8.91
C LYS A 103 7.55 7.96 -8.20
N HIS A 104 6.34 8.52 -8.01
CA HIS A 104 6.20 9.76 -7.23
C HIS A 104 6.52 9.52 -5.75
N ALA A 105 6.05 8.41 -5.17
CA ALA A 105 6.36 8.07 -3.79
C ALA A 105 7.85 7.75 -3.59
N GLU A 106 8.48 7.03 -4.52
CA GLU A 106 9.93 6.85 -4.57
C GLU A 106 10.64 8.21 -4.50
N SER A 107 10.21 9.20 -5.28
CA SER A 107 10.79 10.54 -5.29
C SER A 107 10.64 11.28 -3.96
N VAL A 108 9.49 11.13 -3.28
CA VAL A 108 9.27 11.71 -1.95
C VAL A 108 10.14 11.02 -0.89
N VAL A 109 10.24 9.68 -0.94
CA VAL A 109 11.09 8.91 -0.01
C VAL A 109 12.57 9.17 -0.24
N LEU A 110 13.02 9.32 -1.49
CA LEU A 110 14.38 9.72 -1.84
C LEU A 110 14.78 11.03 -1.13
N LYS A 111 13.92 12.06 -1.23
CA LYS A 111 14.12 13.32 -0.51
C LYS A 111 14.15 13.12 1.01
N ALA A 112 13.33 12.20 1.54
CA ALA A 112 13.31 11.90 2.96
C ALA A 112 14.60 11.25 3.44
N LEU A 113 15.14 10.28 2.68
CA LEU A 113 16.42 9.63 2.94
C LEU A 113 17.57 10.64 2.97
N ILE A 114 17.64 11.53 1.98
CA ILE A 114 18.66 12.59 1.92
C ILE A 114 18.54 13.51 3.15
N LYS A 115 17.33 13.97 3.49
CA LYS A 115 17.10 14.79 4.70
C LYS A 115 17.44 14.05 6.00
N ALA A 116 17.36 12.71 6.01
CA ALA A 116 17.75 11.86 7.13
C ALA A 116 19.26 11.53 7.17
N GLY A 117 20.07 12.11 6.27
CA GLY A 117 21.52 11.98 6.23
C GLY A 117 22.04 10.73 5.50
N PHE A 118 21.21 10.07 4.69
CA PHE A 118 21.65 8.97 3.84
C PHE A 118 22.27 9.49 2.54
N THR A 119 23.35 8.86 2.10
CA THR A 119 23.93 9.06 0.77
C THR A 119 23.34 8.04 -0.19
N ILE A 120 22.75 8.50 -1.29
CA ILE A 120 22.13 7.63 -2.30
C ILE A 120 23.17 7.31 -3.36
N ALA A 121 23.51 6.03 -3.51
CA ALA A 121 24.57 5.58 -4.42
C ALA A 121 24.04 5.17 -5.79
N ALA A 122 22.85 4.55 -5.85
CA ALA A 122 22.24 4.11 -7.10
C ALA A 122 20.71 3.95 -6.97
N ARG A 123 20.04 3.87 -8.12
CA ARG A 123 18.62 3.52 -8.28
C ARG A 123 18.52 2.24 -9.12
N ASP A 124 17.39 1.55 -9.02
CA ASP A 124 17.06 0.36 -9.82
C ASP A 124 18.21 -0.70 -9.74
N VAL A 125 18.52 -1.10 -8.51
CA VAL A 125 19.76 -1.83 -8.16
C VAL A 125 19.55 -3.33 -8.08
N ASN A 126 20.26 -4.08 -8.92
CA ASN A 126 20.38 -5.54 -8.84
C ASN A 126 21.84 -6.04 -8.75
N TRP A 127 22.81 -5.11 -8.68
CA TRP A 127 24.23 -5.41 -8.58
C TRP A 127 24.92 -4.49 -7.60
N PHE A 128 25.81 -5.03 -6.77
CA PHE A 128 26.60 -4.28 -5.81
C PHE A 128 27.87 -5.05 -5.42
N MET A 129 29.03 -4.39 -5.45
CA MET A 129 30.32 -4.93 -5.01
C MET A 129 30.64 -6.34 -5.57
N GLY A 130 30.43 -6.54 -6.87
CA GLY A 130 30.68 -7.82 -7.55
C GLY A 130 29.63 -8.89 -7.32
N ARG A 131 28.57 -8.60 -6.55
CA ARG A 131 27.42 -9.50 -6.35
C ARG A 131 26.26 -9.05 -7.24
N CYS A 132 25.59 -10.00 -7.86
CA CYS A 132 24.52 -9.74 -8.81
C CYS A 132 23.32 -10.64 -8.53
N TYR A 133 22.14 -10.07 -8.35
CA TYR A 133 20.91 -10.83 -8.35
C TYR A 133 20.54 -11.21 -9.80
N GLN A 134 20.33 -12.50 -10.04
CA GLN A 134 20.09 -13.04 -11.40
C GLN A 134 18.62 -12.93 -11.83
N GLY A 135 17.72 -12.55 -10.92
CA GLY A 135 16.32 -12.32 -11.26
C GLY A 135 16.11 -11.03 -12.05
N LYS A 136 14.86 -10.79 -12.45
CA LYS A 136 14.48 -9.59 -13.23
C LYS A 136 14.22 -8.36 -12.38
N GLU A 137 14.07 -8.57 -11.08
CA GLU A 137 13.67 -7.56 -10.12
C GLU A 137 14.91 -6.83 -9.57
N ASP A 138 14.73 -5.55 -9.24
CA ASP A 138 15.74 -4.66 -8.68
C ASP A 138 15.34 -4.16 -7.29
N LEU A 139 16.08 -3.23 -6.71
CA LEU A 139 15.68 -2.43 -5.56
C LEU A 139 15.56 -0.97 -6.00
N ASP A 140 14.60 -0.23 -5.44
CA ASP A 140 14.40 1.18 -5.82
C ASP A 140 15.65 2.03 -5.54
N PHE A 141 16.34 1.78 -4.41
CA PHE A 141 17.57 2.49 -4.06
C PHE A 141 18.62 1.61 -3.40
N LEU A 142 19.88 1.96 -3.65
CA LEU A 142 21.02 1.61 -2.80
C LEU A 142 21.49 2.88 -2.07
N ALA A 143 21.55 2.81 -0.74
CA ALA A 143 21.98 3.94 0.09
C ALA A 143 23.03 3.53 1.12
N CYS A 144 23.81 4.50 1.58
CA CYS A 144 24.82 4.34 2.62
C CYS A 144 24.61 5.36 3.73
N LYS A 145 24.78 4.93 4.99
CA LYS A 145 24.87 5.80 6.16
C LYS A 145 25.77 5.15 7.20
N GLU A 146 26.77 5.88 7.68
CA GLU A 146 27.72 5.41 8.70
C GLU A 146 28.32 4.04 8.35
N ASP A 147 28.79 3.90 7.10
CA ASP A 147 29.39 2.69 6.52
C ASP A 147 28.45 1.47 6.39
N ILE A 148 27.17 1.62 6.72
CA ILE A 148 26.14 0.60 6.51
C ILE A 148 25.45 0.82 5.16
N TRP A 149 25.39 -0.24 4.35
CA TRP A 149 24.71 -0.26 3.06
C TRP A 149 23.30 -0.83 3.17
N TYR A 150 22.34 -0.12 2.56
CA TYR A 150 20.93 -0.45 2.57
C TYR A 150 20.40 -0.71 1.17
N GLY A 151 19.69 -1.82 1.01
CA GLY A 151 18.84 -2.07 -0.13
C GLY A 151 17.41 -1.63 0.20
N ILE A 152 16.91 -0.61 -0.49
CA ILE A 152 15.66 0.06 -0.13
C ILE A 152 14.59 -0.22 -1.18
N GLU A 153 13.41 -0.63 -0.71
CA GLU A 153 12.20 -0.77 -1.53
C GLU A 153 11.07 0.10 -0.97
N VAL A 154 10.42 0.86 -1.85
CA VAL A 154 9.31 1.78 -1.57
C VAL A 154 8.01 1.24 -2.14
N LYS A 155 7.00 1.08 -1.29
CA LYS A 155 5.70 0.53 -1.69
C LYS A 155 4.55 1.46 -1.30
N ASN A 156 4.07 2.21 -2.28
CA ASN A 156 2.97 3.16 -2.14
C ASN A 156 1.69 2.63 -2.81
N MET A 157 1.18 1.51 -2.30
CA MET A 157 -0.03 0.89 -2.83
C MET A 157 -1.09 0.77 -1.76
N LEU A 158 -2.36 0.67 -2.17
CA LEU A 158 -3.48 0.37 -1.27
C LEU A 158 -3.60 -1.14 -1.00
N ASP A 159 -2.95 -2.00 -1.80
CA ASP A 159 -2.89 -3.43 -1.52
C ASP A 159 -1.83 -3.70 -0.45
N ASN A 160 -1.94 -4.86 0.17
CA ASN A 160 -0.91 -5.32 1.08
C ASN A 160 0.16 -6.03 0.27
N LEU A 161 1.41 -5.69 0.54
CA LEU A 161 2.52 -6.54 0.17
C LEU A 161 2.28 -7.93 0.75
N LYS A 162 2.43 -8.94 -0.09
CA LYS A 162 2.31 -10.34 0.29
C LYS A 162 3.69 -10.95 0.47
N TRP A 163 3.76 -11.99 1.29
CA TRP A 163 4.98 -12.76 1.43
C TRP A 163 5.40 -13.42 0.11
N ARG A 164 4.41 -14.01 -0.59
CA ARG A 164 4.56 -14.60 -1.93
C ARG A 164 3.47 -14.06 -2.84
N GLU A 165 3.85 -13.52 -3.98
CA GLU A 165 2.91 -13.05 -5.00
C GLU A 165 3.41 -13.34 -6.41
N SER A 166 2.56 -13.95 -7.24
CA SER A 166 2.89 -14.18 -8.63
C SER A 166 2.75 -12.88 -9.44
N GLY A 167 3.80 -12.52 -10.18
CA GLY A 167 3.77 -11.42 -11.16
C GLY A 167 4.01 -10.02 -10.60
N LYS A 168 4.40 -9.90 -9.32
CA LYS A 168 4.89 -8.65 -8.70
C LYS A 168 6.06 -8.97 -7.78
N LYS A 169 6.99 -8.03 -7.61
CA LYS A 169 8.05 -8.10 -6.58
C LYS A 169 7.43 -8.22 -5.19
N ASP A 170 7.61 -9.37 -4.55
CA ASP A 170 7.07 -9.69 -3.23
C ASP A 170 8.13 -9.53 -2.13
N LEU A 171 7.72 -9.73 -0.87
CA LEU A 171 8.62 -9.55 0.27
C LEU A 171 9.77 -10.55 0.29
N GLU A 172 9.54 -11.80 -0.13
CA GLU A 172 10.59 -12.83 -0.20
C GLU A 172 11.67 -12.44 -1.22
N THR A 173 11.25 -11.94 -2.39
CA THR A 173 12.15 -11.45 -3.44
C THR A 173 13.01 -10.28 -2.96
N ILE A 174 12.41 -9.28 -2.29
CA ILE A 174 13.16 -8.11 -1.76
C ILE A 174 14.26 -8.57 -0.79
N ILE A 175 13.93 -9.47 0.12
CA ILE A 175 14.91 -10.01 1.08
C ILE A 175 16.00 -10.83 0.38
N GLU A 176 15.63 -11.61 -0.63
CA GLU A 176 16.59 -12.37 -1.43
C GLU A 176 17.58 -11.46 -2.15
N ILE A 177 17.12 -10.39 -2.81
CA ILE A 177 17.99 -9.41 -3.47
C ILE A 177 18.97 -8.81 -2.46
N CYS A 178 18.47 -8.29 -1.33
CA CYS A 178 19.32 -7.69 -0.29
C CYS A 178 20.36 -8.69 0.26
N ARG A 179 19.96 -9.95 0.48
CA ARG A 179 20.87 -11.01 0.92
C ARG A 179 21.95 -11.32 -0.12
N THR A 180 21.57 -11.41 -1.40
CA THR A 180 22.52 -11.61 -2.50
C THR A 180 23.51 -10.47 -2.58
N LEU A 181 23.04 -9.22 -2.49
CA LEU A 181 23.88 -8.03 -2.57
C LEU A 181 24.71 -7.79 -1.30
N GLY A 182 24.36 -8.40 -0.18
CA GLY A 182 25.04 -8.21 1.10
C GLY A 182 24.73 -6.85 1.75
N VAL A 183 23.50 -6.37 1.61
CA VAL A 183 23.02 -5.09 2.14
C VAL A 183 21.86 -5.30 3.11
N VAL A 184 21.65 -4.34 4.02
CA VAL A 184 20.53 -4.37 4.98
C VAL A 184 19.22 -4.04 4.26
N PRO A 185 18.21 -4.92 4.31
CA PRO A 185 16.92 -4.63 3.69
C PRO A 185 16.18 -3.52 4.45
N MET A 186 15.72 -2.50 3.73
CA MET A 186 14.88 -1.44 4.26
C MET A 186 13.61 -1.29 3.41
N ILE A 187 12.45 -1.49 4.04
CA ILE A 187 11.15 -1.48 3.35
C ILE A 187 10.37 -0.28 3.84
N VAL A 188 10.07 0.65 2.93
CA VAL A 188 9.31 1.87 3.20
C VAL A 188 7.94 1.75 2.55
N THR A 189 6.91 1.41 3.33
CA THR A 189 5.59 1.03 2.78
C THR A 189 4.43 1.73 3.46
N ARG A 190 3.33 1.94 2.75
CA ARG A 190 2.14 2.54 3.37
C ARG A 190 1.52 1.61 4.44
N TYR A 191 1.43 0.33 4.14
CA TYR A 191 0.86 -0.63 5.08
C TYR A 191 1.55 -1.97 4.95
N LEU A 192 1.73 -2.61 6.09
CA LEU A 192 2.26 -3.96 6.19
C LEU A 192 1.55 -4.69 7.33
N PRO A 193 0.87 -5.81 7.03
CA PRO A 193 0.24 -6.64 8.06
C PRO A 193 1.23 -7.04 9.16
N ARG A 194 0.75 -7.07 10.41
CA ARG A 194 1.59 -7.34 11.59
C ARG A 194 2.41 -8.64 11.48
N PRO A 195 1.87 -9.80 11.05
CA PRO A 195 2.64 -11.03 10.86
C PRO A 195 3.80 -10.88 9.87
N TYR A 196 3.62 -10.13 8.78
CA TYR A 196 4.70 -9.89 7.80
C TYR A 196 5.74 -8.94 8.36
N ARG A 197 5.32 -7.92 9.12
CA ARG A 197 6.24 -7.02 9.83
C ARG A 197 7.14 -7.77 10.80
N ILE A 198 6.56 -8.63 11.65
CA ILE A 198 7.31 -9.44 12.62
C ILE A 198 8.31 -10.33 11.90
N LYS A 199 7.88 -10.98 10.81
CA LYS A 199 8.76 -11.85 10.02
C LYS A 199 9.92 -11.08 9.39
N LEU A 200 9.66 -9.93 8.77
CA LEU A 200 10.68 -9.08 8.15
C LEU A 200 11.72 -8.59 9.17
N ILE A 201 11.29 -8.16 10.34
CA ILE A 201 12.21 -7.78 11.43
C ILE A 201 13.07 -8.98 11.84
N GLY A 202 12.49 -10.17 11.92
CA GLY A 202 13.24 -11.42 12.18
C GLY A 202 14.27 -11.77 11.10
N GLU A 203 14.10 -11.29 9.86
CA GLU A 203 15.06 -11.42 8.75
C GLU A 203 16.09 -10.27 8.73
N GLY A 204 16.12 -9.41 9.75
CA GLY A 204 17.03 -8.27 9.84
C GLY A 204 16.60 -7.06 8.99
N ALA A 205 15.35 -7.01 8.54
CA ALA A 205 14.86 -5.89 7.75
C ALA A 205 14.39 -4.72 8.62
N LEU A 206 14.74 -3.51 8.19
CA LEU A 206 14.17 -2.28 8.70
C LEU A 206 12.84 -2.01 8.01
N VAL A 207 11.78 -1.82 8.79
CA VAL A 207 10.43 -1.57 8.25
C VAL A 207 9.95 -0.20 8.70
N ILE A 208 9.72 0.69 7.73
CA ILE A 208 9.16 2.02 7.96
C ILE A 208 7.77 2.06 7.33
N THR A 209 6.76 2.37 8.14
CA THR A 209 5.38 2.51 7.66
C THR A 209 4.88 3.94 7.71
N TYR A 210 4.10 4.35 6.71
CA TYR A 210 3.39 5.64 6.69
C TYR A 210 1.92 5.44 6.31
N VAL A 211 0.97 6.20 6.87
CA VAL A 211 -0.45 5.84 6.70
C VAL A 211 -1.03 6.25 5.34
N GLU A 212 -0.56 7.36 4.78
CA GLU A 212 -1.22 7.99 3.64
C GLU A 212 -0.68 7.53 2.29
N LEU A 213 -1.57 7.25 1.35
CA LEU A 213 -1.24 7.11 -0.06
C LEU A 213 -0.66 8.44 -0.58
N ILE A 214 0.59 8.41 -1.00
CA ILE A 214 1.29 9.60 -1.52
C ILE A 214 0.83 9.81 -2.96
N VAL A 215 0.35 11.02 -3.28
CA VAL A 215 -0.18 11.35 -4.61
C VAL A 215 0.47 12.62 -5.13
N HIS A 216 0.79 12.63 -6.43
CA HIS A 216 1.37 13.79 -7.11
C HIS A 216 0.39 15.00 -7.11
N PRO A 217 0.86 16.24 -6.88
CA PRO A 217 0.00 17.45 -6.86
C PRO A 217 -0.93 17.64 -8.06
N ASP A 218 -0.51 17.25 -9.26
CA ASP A 218 -1.36 17.28 -10.47
C ASP A 218 -2.69 16.52 -10.33
N PHE A 219 -2.75 15.53 -9.44
CA PHE A 219 -3.96 14.72 -9.22
C PHE A 219 -4.75 15.15 -7.98
N THR A 220 -4.54 16.38 -7.46
CA THR A 220 -5.22 16.91 -6.26
C THR A 220 -6.74 16.73 -6.30
N ASN A 221 -7.38 17.03 -7.43
CA ASN A 221 -8.84 16.94 -7.55
C ASN A 221 -9.32 15.49 -7.44
N VAL A 222 -8.68 14.57 -8.15
CA VAL A 222 -9.02 13.14 -8.12
C VAL A 222 -8.71 12.54 -6.73
N ALA A 223 -7.59 12.94 -6.11
CA ALA A 223 -7.24 12.57 -4.75
C ALA A 223 -8.31 12.99 -3.73
N ARG A 224 -8.88 14.19 -3.90
CA ARG A 224 -9.99 14.67 -3.06
C ARG A 224 -11.24 13.81 -3.25
N GLU A 225 -11.58 13.45 -4.48
CA GLU A 225 -12.69 12.54 -4.78
C GLU A 225 -12.49 11.16 -4.13
N TRP A 226 -11.30 10.57 -4.23
CA TRP A 226 -11.00 9.29 -3.57
C TRP A 226 -11.10 9.39 -2.04
N LYS A 227 -10.60 10.48 -1.44
CA LYS A 227 -10.72 10.70 0.01
C LYS A 227 -12.17 10.79 0.45
N GLN A 228 -13.00 11.53 -0.28
CA GLN A 228 -14.43 11.71 0.04
C GLN A 228 -15.24 10.43 -0.20
N THR A 229 -15.04 9.79 -1.35
CA THR A 229 -15.86 8.65 -1.80
C THR A 229 -15.40 7.33 -1.22
N PHE A 230 -14.09 7.06 -1.19
CA PHE A 230 -13.52 5.81 -0.70
C PHE A 230 -12.96 5.90 0.72
N GLY A 231 -12.81 7.10 1.28
CA GLY A 231 -12.24 7.26 2.61
C GLY A 231 -10.75 6.93 2.68
N TYR A 232 -10.04 7.04 1.55
CA TYR A 232 -8.62 6.74 1.49
C TYR A 232 -7.79 7.77 2.26
N PRO A 233 -6.81 7.31 3.08
CA PRO A 233 -5.84 8.20 3.69
C PRO A 233 -4.92 8.66 2.56
N ILE A 234 -5.02 9.92 2.14
CA ILE A 234 -4.26 10.46 1.01
C ILE A 234 -3.49 11.69 1.46
N ARG A 235 -2.22 11.77 1.04
CA ARG A 235 -1.34 12.91 1.17
C ARG A 235 -0.91 13.37 -0.22
N VAL A 236 -1.35 14.55 -0.61
CA VAL A 236 -0.90 15.19 -1.84
C VAL A 236 0.30 16.06 -1.51
N THR A 237 1.49 15.70 -2.00
CA THR A 237 2.74 16.39 -1.68
C THR A 237 3.83 16.05 -2.69
N SER A 238 4.80 16.94 -2.88
CA SER A 238 6.09 16.64 -3.54
C SER A 238 7.27 16.67 -2.57
N GLU A 239 7.02 16.99 -1.30
CA GLU A 239 8.02 17.07 -0.24
C GLU A 239 7.74 16.03 0.86
N PRO A 240 8.79 15.45 1.46
CA PRO A 240 8.63 14.60 2.62
C PRO A 240 8.23 15.44 3.84
N TRP A 241 7.54 14.81 4.78
CA TRP A 241 7.15 15.40 6.06
C TRP A 241 8.05 14.92 7.20
N ASP A 242 8.12 15.69 8.28
CA ASP A 242 9.09 15.48 9.37
C ASP A 242 9.01 14.10 10.00
N GLU A 243 7.81 13.55 10.19
CA GLU A 243 7.63 12.22 10.77
C GLU A 243 8.24 11.13 9.88
N LEU A 244 8.08 11.21 8.55
CA LEU A 244 8.71 10.26 7.63
C LEU A 244 10.24 10.35 7.72
N VAL A 245 10.79 11.56 7.70
CA VAL A 245 12.25 11.79 7.82
C VAL A 245 12.77 11.24 9.15
N LYS A 246 12.07 11.54 10.26
CA LYS A 246 12.41 11.06 11.60
C LYS A 246 12.34 9.53 11.68
N ASN A 247 11.31 8.90 11.11
CA ASN A 247 11.18 7.44 11.13
C ASN A 247 12.30 6.76 10.33
N ILE A 248 12.68 7.32 9.18
CA ILE A 248 13.83 6.85 8.39
C ILE A 248 15.14 7.03 9.19
N ALA A 249 15.35 8.19 9.80
CA ALA A 249 16.53 8.47 10.60
C ALA A 249 16.65 7.51 11.80
N ASN A 250 15.53 7.25 12.50
CA ASN A 250 15.49 6.34 13.64
C ASN A 250 15.68 4.88 13.24
N ALA A 251 15.23 4.48 12.05
CA ALA A 251 15.40 3.10 11.57
C ALA A 251 16.88 2.69 11.51
N HIS A 252 17.77 3.64 11.17
CA HIS A 252 19.22 3.42 11.16
C HIS A 252 19.77 2.97 12.53
N SER A 253 19.21 3.45 13.64
CA SER A 253 19.65 3.06 14.99
C SER A 253 19.38 1.59 15.35
N TYR A 254 18.68 0.85 14.49
CA TYR A 254 18.41 -0.57 14.65
C TYR A 254 19.16 -1.44 13.63
N ALA A 255 19.99 -0.85 12.77
CA ALA A 255 20.86 -1.55 11.82
C ALA A 255 22.16 -2.01 12.49
#